data_AF-A0A256JIX2-F1
#
_entry.id   AF-A0A256JIX2-F1
#
_cell.length_a   1.000
_cell.length_b   1.000
_cell.length_c   1.000
_cell.angle_alpha   90.00
_cell.angle_beta   90.00
_cell.angle_gamma   90.00
#
_symmetry.space_group_name_H-M   'P 1'
#
loop_
_entity.id
_entity.type
_entity.pdbx_description
1 polymer ?
#
loop_
_entity_poly.entity_id
_entity_poly.type
_entity_poly.pdbx_seq_one_letter_code
_entity_poly.pdbx_strand_id
1 'polypeptide(L)'
;MEYSHRYHAYPTQKVAETVEQHIDVHRQAYNFTRYEYTNHNDADNVGSAYKHHDRLTDWKDEFSVFTEVHSKALQRTVTRFYQNLSNLSEKKRNGQKVGMLKWKSPAEFQSMTYSQSGFELKNTSGRNATLWLSKIGDIPIRYHRELPDTAEIKEVTIKKETTGEWFVSFGLETDEADLPEKPSVDALNTNNSVGIDLGIRNYIHTSDGKTVDWLDLGDEYEQLRRKQRKLSRKEEGSNNYEKQRLKVAKIKRHIRRKVLDYQHKLTTWLVREYDAVFVENLDVKEMLEQSYNAQNKQDAAWRQFITLLEYKAELYGTHVVQVEARGTTKECASCGVETAKPIWVREHSCPSCGFECDRDANAAMNVLQRGVAELGLGWPEDTPVETALPADTHSVSAKRVVEAGSPTLKERAASAVSE
;
A
#
# COMPACT_ATOMS: atom_id res chain seq x y z
N MET A 1 -8.25 -5.43 -13.37
CA MET A 1 -7.40 -5.03 -12.22
C MET A 1 -7.55 -3.55 -11.91
N GLU A 2 -7.86 -3.21 -10.64
CA GLU A 2 -7.92 -1.81 -10.17
C GLU A 2 -6.66 -1.40 -9.42
N TYR A 3 -6.12 -0.23 -9.74
CA TYR A 3 -4.99 0.36 -9.02
C TYR A 3 -5.02 1.89 -9.09
N SER A 4 -4.07 2.56 -8.45
CA SER A 4 -4.06 4.04 -8.47
C SER A 4 -2.70 4.63 -8.80
N HIS A 5 -2.72 5.71 -9.57
CA HIS A 5 -1.57 6.54 -9.84
C HIS A 5 -1.74 7.92 -9.22
N ARG A 6 -0.84 8.24 -8.31
CA ARG A 6 -0.83 9.49 -7.54
C ARG A 6 0.26 10.46 -8.02
N TYR A 7 -0.09 11.72 -8.20
CA TYR A 7 0.77 12.82 -8.69
C TYR A 7 0.69 14.06 -7.81
N HIS A 8 1.75 14.86 -7.79
CA HIS A 8 1.72 16.19 -7.16
C HIS A 8 0.89 17.14 -8.00
N ALA A 9 0.06 17.95 -7.33
CA ALA A 9 -0.75 18.98 -7.94
C ALA A 9 -0.35 20.35 -7.40
N TYR A 10 -0.47 21.37 -8.25
CA TYR A 10 -0.07 22.75 -7.98
C TYR A 10 -1.21 23.70 -8.35
N PRO A 11 -2.38 23.59 -7.68
CA PRO A 11 -3.45 24.56 -7.91
C PRO A 11 -2.96 25.97 -7.59
N THR A 12 -3.42 26.95 -8.37
CA THR A 12 -3.24 28.37 -8.03
C THR A 12 -3.95 28.67 -6.72
N GLN A 13 -3.59 29.77 -6.05
CA GLN A 13 -4.22 30.11 -4.76
C GLN A 13 -5.76 30.17 -4.87
N LYS A 14 -6.28 30.83 -5.91
CA LYS A 14 -7.73 30.92 -6.16
C LYS A 14 -8.36 29.53 -6.34
N VAL A 15 -7.75 28.67 -7.14
CA VAL A 15 -8.25 27.31 -7.37
C VAL A 15 -8.16 26.46 -6.10
N ALA A 16 -7.10 26.60 -5.31
CA ALA A 16 -6.94 25.91 -4.03
C ALA A 16 -8.03 26.31 -3.03
N GLU A 17 -8.37 27.60 -2.93
CA GLU A 17 -9.46 28.10 -2.10
C GLU A 17 -10.81 27.50 -2.52
N THR A 18 -11.10 27.45 -3.83
CA THR A 18 -12.30 26.80 -4.36
C THR A 18 -12.33 25.29 -4.06
N VAL A 19 -11.20 24.59 -4.23
CA VAL A 19 -11.10 23.16 -3.90
C VAL A 19 -11.35 22.92 -2.42
N GLU A 20 -10.82 23.77 -1.53
CA GLU A 20 -11.04 23.67 -0.09
C GLU A 20 -12.50 23.90 0.30
N GLN A 21 -13.15 24.89 -0.31
CA GLN A 21 -14.59 25.12 -0.16
C GLN A 21 -15.39 23.88 -0.59
N HIS A 22 -15.12 23.34 -1.78
CA HIS A 22 -15.82 22.16 -2.27
C HIS A 22 -15.59 20.93 -1.39
N ILE A 23 -14.35 20.70 -0.92
CA ILE A 23 -14.06 19.63 0.05
C ILE A 23 -14.90 19.78 1.32
N ASP A 24 -15.13 21.01 1.80
CA ASP A 24 -16.00 21.25 2.94
C ASP A 24 -17.48 20.94 2.63
N VAL A 25 -17.97 21.32 1.45
CA VAL A 25 -19.33 20.94 0.99
C VAL A 25 -19.48 19.41 0.93
N HIS A 26 -18.49 18.70 0.38
CA HIS A 26 -18.46 17.24 0.37
C HIS A 26 -18.41 16.65 1.80
N ARG A 27 -17.66 17.27 2.71
CA ARG A 27 -17.64 16.86 4.13
C ARG A 27 -19.02 17.02 4.77
N GLN A 28 -19.70 18.13 4.51
CA GLN A 28 -21.05 18.37 5.00
C GLN A 28 -22.03 17.34 4.45
N ALA A 29 -21.97 17.04 3.14
CA ALA A 29 -22.78 16.00 2.52
C ALA A 29 -22.53 14.62 3.17
N TYR A 30 -21.26 14.23 3.36
CA TYR A 30 -20.91 12.98 4.04
C TYR A 30 -21.50 12.89 5.45
N ASN A 31 -21.41 13.99 6.21
CA ASN A 31 -21.91 14.06 7.57
C ASN A 31 -23.44 14.07 7.62
N PHE A 32 -24.09 14.68 6.63
CA PHE A 32 -25.53 14.69 6.50
C PHE A 32 -26.08 13.32 6.09
N THR A 33 -25.41 12.61 5.17
CA THR A 33 -25.70 11.19 4.86
C THR A 33 -25.63 10.35 6.14
N ARG A 34 -24.60 10.56 6.96
CA ARG A 34 -24.47 9.87 8.25
C ARG A 34 -25.62 10.21 9.19
N TYR A 35 -25.98 11.49 9.29
CA TYR A 35 -27.08 11.96 10.15
C TYR A 35 -28.40 11.31 9.75
N GLU A 36 -28.76 11.35 8.47
CA GLU A 36 -29.98 10.73 7.95
C GLU A 36 -29.96 9.21 8.18
N TYR A 37 -28.86 8.54 7.83
CA TYR A 37 -28.69 7.10 8.07
C TYR A 37 -28.85 6.70 9.55
N THR A 38 -28.43 7.56 10.48
CA THR A 38 -28.49 7.25 11.92
C THR A 38 -29.85 7.57 12.54
N ASN A 39 -30.55 8.61 12.04
CA ASN A 39 -31.72 9.19 12.72
C ASN A 39 -33.05 8.92 12.01
N HIS A 40 -33.05 8.61 10.71
CA HIS A 40 -34.29 8.30 9.98
C HIS A 40 -34.47 6.78 9.91
N ASN A 41 -35.27 6.26 10.84
CA ASN A 41 -35.58 4.84 11.01
C ASN A 41 -36.92 4.42 10.36
N ASP A 42 -37.47 5.25 9.47
CA ASP A 42 -38.78 4.98 8.88
C ASP A 42 -38.74 3.80 7.89
N ALA A 43 -39.84 3.05 7.87
CA ALA A 43 -39.99 1.72 7.26
C ALA A 43 -39.72 1.65 5.74
N ASP A 44 -39.55 2.78 5.05
CA ASP A 44 -39.13 2.87 3.64
C ASP A 44 -37.61 2.98 3.43
N ASN A 45 -36.84 2.83 4.52
CA ASN A 45 -35.44 2.43 4.59
C ASN A 45 -34.54 3.11 3.54
N VAL A 46 -33.96 4.27 3.85
CA VAL A 46 -32.80 4.83 3.13
C VAL A 46 -31.56 3.98 3.47
N GLY A 47 -31.64 2.69 3.14
CA GLY A 47 -30.69 1.65 3.51
C GLY A 47 -29.60 1.43 2.47
N SER A 48 -29.60 2.18 1.37
CA SER A 48 -28.63 2.01 0.28
C SER A 48 -28.11 3.35 -0.24
N ALA A 49 -26.90 3.32 -0.80
CA ALA A 49 -26.32 4.47 -1.48
C ALA A 49 -27.23 5.00 -2.59
N TYR A 50 -27.89 4.11 -3.33
CA TYR A 50 -28.84 4.46 -4.38
C TYR A 50 -29.96 5.36 -3.86
N LYS A 51 -30.65 4.97 -2.78
CA LYS A 51 -31.74 5.77 -2.21
C LYS A 51 -31.25 7.13 -1.69
N HIS A 52 -30.07 7.21 -1.07
CA HIS A 52 -29.50 8.51 -0.66
C HIS A 52 -29.05 9.36 -1.86
N HIS A 53 -28.71 8.76 -3.01
CA HIS A 53 -28.43 9.54 -4.21
C HIS A 53 -29.67 10.29 -4.70
N ASP A 54 -30.85 9.68 -4.60
CA ASP A 54 -32.12 10.30 -5.01
C ASP A 54 -32.43 11.53 -4.14
N ARG A 55 -32.15 11.43 -2.84
CA ARG A 55 -32.29 12.55 -1.87
C ARG A 55 -31.39 13.74 -2.15
N LEU A 56 -30.31 13.58 -2.92
CA LEU A 56 -29.45 14.71 -3.29
C LEU A 56 -30.20 15.79 -4.10
N THR A 57 -31.33 15.44 -4.71
CA THR A 57 -32.20 16.41 -5.40
C THR A 57 -32.86 17.31 -4.35
N ASP A 58 -33.57 16.70 -3.40
CA ASP A 58 -34.21 17.41 -2.29
C ASP A 58 -33.20 18.26 -1.50
N TRP A 59 -32.02 17.71 -1.22
CA TRP A 59 -30.96 18.43 -0.52
C TRP A 59 -30.50 19.69 -1.25
N LYS A 60 -30.53 19.72 -2.58
CA LYS A 60 -30.16 20.91 -3.34
C LYS A 60 -31.23 21.99 -3.28
N ASP A 61 -32.49 21.59 -3.18
CA ASP A 61 -33.61 22.50 -3.01
C ASP A 61 -33.63 23.10 -1.59
N GLU A 62 -33.34 22.26 -0.59
CA GLU A 62 -33.24 22.69 0.82
C GLU A 62 -31.95 23.48 1.11
N PHE A 63 -30.83 23.04 0.54
CA PHE A 63 -29.48 23.57 0.79
C PHE A 63 -28.78 23.89 -0.53
N SER A 64 -28.88 25.16 -0.95
CA SER A 64 -28.31 25.65 -2.21
C SER A 64 -26.80 25.38 -2.37
N VAL A 65 -26.05 25.26 -1.26
CA VAL A 65 -24.61 24.94 -1.27
C VAL A 65 -24.28 23.65 -2.03
N PHE A 66 -25.18 22.66 -2.06
CA PHE A 66 -24.96 21.41 -2.80
C PHE A 66 -25.10 21.57 -4.32
N THR A 67 -25.59 22.70 -4.80
CA THR A 67 -25.63 23.04 -6.24
C THR A 67 -24.30 23.57 -6.78
N GLU A 68 -23.41 24.02 -5.87
CA GLU A 68 -22.11 24.59 -6.22
C GLU A 68 -21.11 23.52 -6.68
N VAL A 69 -21.28 22.29 -6.21
CA VAL A 69 -20.38 21.16 -6.49
C VAL A 69 -20.88 20.28 -7.64
N HIS A 70 -19.96 19.50 -8.23
CA HIS A 70 -20.32 18.56 -9.29
C HIS A 70 -21.22 17.43 -8.76
N SER A 71 -22.36 17.21 -9.42
CA SER A 71 -23.40 16.28 -8.95
C SER A 71 -22.91 14.83 -8.80
N LYS A 72 -22.12 14.32 -9.76
CA LYS A 72 -21.57 12.95 -9.68
C LYS A 72 -20.48 12.82 -8.60
N ALA A 73 -19.70 13.86 -8.35
CA ALA A 73 -18.74 13.85 -7.24
C ALA A 73 -19.47 13.84 -5.88
N LEU A 74 -20.63 14.51 -5.80
CA LEU A 74 -21.48 14.51 -4.60
C LEU A 74 -22.09 13.11 -4.37
N GLN A 75 -22.61 12.47 -5.41
CA GLN A 75 -23.03 11.05 -5.37
C GLN A 75 -21.88 10.14 -4.90
N ARG A 76 -20.67 10.33 -5.45
CA ARG A 76 -19.50 9.54 -5.01
C ARG A 76 -19.18 9.73 -3.54
N THR A 77 -19.46 10.90 -2.98
CA THR A 77 -19.28 11.19 -1.54
C THR A 77 -20.26 10.42 -0.67
N VAL A 78 -21.52 10.32 -1.10
CA VAL A 78 -22.52 9.45 -0.46
C VAL A 78 -22.10 7.98 -0.56
N THR A 79 -21.66 7.55 -1.75
CA THR A 79 -21.17 6.18 -1.96
C THR A 79 -19.99 5.86 -1.02
N ARG A 80 -19.06 6.80 -0.82
CA ARG A 80 -17.93 6.67 0.12
C ARG A 80 -18.39 6.42 1.56
N PHE A 81 -19.50 7.02 2.00
CA PHE A 81 -20.07 6.73 3.32
C PHE A 81 -20.52 5.27 3.44
N TYR A 82 -21.25 4.76 2.44
CA TYR A 82 -21.72 3.37 2.43
C TYR A 82 -20.58 2.35 2.28
N GLN A 83 -19.54 2.66 1.50
CA GLN A 83 -18.34 1.82 1.44
C GLN A 83 -17.65 1.74 2.81
N ASN A 84 -17.50 2.86 3.51
CA ASN A 84 -16.96 2.87 4.87
C ASN A 84 -17.82 2.06 5.85
N LEU A 85 -19.15 2.06 5.66
CA LEU A 85 -20.09 1.29 6.46
C LEU A 85 -19.98 -0.22 6.16
N SER A 86 -19.84 -0.62 4.89
CA SER A 86 -19.62 -2.03 4.51
C SER A 86 -18.31 -2.54 5.12
N ASN A 87 -17.22 -1.80 4.94
CA ASN A 87 -15.91 -2.14 5.48
C ASN A 87 -15.94 -2.28 7.02
N LEU A 88 -16.72 -1.43 7.70
CA LEU A 88 -16.91 -1.53 9.15
C LEU A 88 -17.70 -2.79 9.55
N SER A 89 -18.72 -3.12 8.76
CA SER A 89 -19.57 -4.30 8.96
C SER A 89 -18.81 -5.60 8.71
N GLU A 90 -17.96 -5.64 7.68
CA GLU A 90 -17.01 -6.73 7.41
C GLU A 90 -16.05 -6.94 8.57
N LYS A 91 -15.43 -5.87 9.07
CA LYS A 91 -14.56 -5.96 10.25
C LYS A 91 -15.30 -6.52 11.47
N LYS A 92 -16.56 -6.12 11.69
CA LYS A 92 -17.40 -6.67 12.76
C LYS A 92 -17.64 -8.17 12.58
N ARG A 93 -17.99 -8.60 11.36
CA ARG A 93 -18.19 -10.02 11.00
C ARG A 93 -16.92 -10.84 11.22
N ASN A 94 -15.76 -10.26 10.95
CA ASN A 94 -14.44 -10.88 11.18
C ASN A 94 -13.99 -10.80 12.66
N GLY A 95 -14.92 -10.66 13.60
CA GLY A 95 -14.66 -10.67 15.04
C GLY A 95 -13.81 -9.50 15.55
N GLN A 96 -13.76 -8.36 14.84
CA GLN A 96 -13.07 -7.17 15.34
C GLN A 96 -14.02 -6.29 16.17
N LYS A 97 -13.53 -5.76 17.29
CA LYS A 97 -14.28 -4.77 18.09
C LYS A 97 -14.32 -3.43 17.34
N VAL A 98 -15.45 -3.13 16.72
CA VAL A 98 -15.65 -1.89 15.94
C VAL A 98 -16.62 -0.93 16.62
N GLY A 99 -16.30 0.36 16.57
CA GLY A 99 -17.23 1.44 16.94
C GLY A 99 -18.11 1.86 15.76
N MET A 100 -18.81 2.99 15.88
CA MET A 100 -19.58 3.58 14.78
C MET A 100 -18.75 4.54 13.93
N LEU A 101 -19.20 4.79 12.69
CA LEU A 101 -18.65 5.88 11.88
C LEU A 101 -18.83 7.21 12.61
N LYS A 102 -17.77 8.02 12.66
CA LYS A 102 -17.75 9.32 13.36
C LYS A 102 -18.09 10.46 12.40
N TRP A 103 -18.64 11.53 12.97
CA TRP A 103 -18.74 12.82 12.29
C TRP A 103 -17.36 13.32 11.89
N LYS A 104 -17.22 13.84 10.67
CA LYS A 104 -15.95 14.27 10.10
C LYS A 104 -15.72 15.75 10.33
N SER A 105 -14.62 16.06 11.01
CA SER A 105 -14.10 17.43 11.12
C SER A 105 -13.42 17.87 9.82
N PRO A 106 -13.21 19.17 9.59
CA PRO A 106 -12.45 19.67 8.44
C PRO A 106 -11.08 18.98 8.33
N ALA A 107 -10.36 18.81 9.43
CA ALA A 107 -9.05 18.16 9.44
C ALA A 107 -9.06 16.68 9.01
N GLU A 108 -10.18 15.97 9.18
CA GLU A 108 -10.33 14.55 8.82
C GLU A 108 -10.83 14.32 7.39
N PHE A 109 -11.48 15.31 6.78
CA PHE A 109 -12.03 15.23 5.43
C PHE A 109 -11.32 16.24 4.53
N GLN A 110 -10.29 15.77 3.84
CA GLN A 110 -9.36 16.59 3.06
C GLN A 110 -9.28 16.16 1.59
N SER A 111 -10.30 15.44 1.10
CA SER A 111 -10.32 14.92 -0.26
C SER A 111 -11.73 14.85 -0.82
N MET A 112 -11.85 15.05 -2.13
CA MET A 112 -13.06 14.78 -2.90
C MET A 112 -12.71 13.96 -4.14
N THR A 113 -13.68 13.19 -4.64
CA THR A 113 -13.49 12.25 -5.73
C THR A 113 -14.53 12.50 -6.81
N TYR A 114 -14.06 12.64 -8.04
CA TYR A 114 -14.87 12.60 -9.24
C TYR A 114 -14.85 11.18 -9.79
N SER A 115 -15.99 10.71 -10.26
CA SER A 115 -16.15 9.39 -10.86
C SER A 115 -16.98 9.52 -12.13
N GLN A 116 -16.66 8.74 -13.16
CA GLN A 116 -17.34 8.68 -14.47
C GLN A 116 -17.28 9.96 -15.33
N SER A 117 -17.36 11.16 -14.73
CA SER A 117 -17.43 12.42 -15.47
C SER A 117 -17.00 13.61 -14.61
N GLY A 118 -16.87 14.78 -15.25
CA GLY A 118 -16.52 16.04 -14.59
C GLY A 118 -15.02 16.22 -14.39
N PHE A 119 -14.20 15.48 -15.13
CA PHE A 119 -12.76 15.65 -15.19
C PHE A 119 -12.26 15.45 -16.62
N GLU A 120 -11.17 16.13 -16.96
CA GLU A 120 -10.50 16.00 -18.26
C GLU A 120 -9.00 16.17 -18.04
N LEU A 121 -8.18 15.30 -18.63
CA LEU A 121 -6.73 15.41 -18.58
C LEU A 121 -6.21 16.03 -19.88
N LYS A 122 -5.54 17.17 -19.77
CA LYS A 122 -5.04 17.98 -20.87
C LYS A 122 -3.51 18.05 -20.84
N ASN A 123 -2.89 18.32 -21.99
CA ASN A 123 -1.47 18.59 -22.13
C ASN A 123 -0.57 17.50 -21.50
N THR A 124 -0.86 16.22 -21.74
CA THR A 124 -0.13 15.09 -21.12
C THR A 124 1.29 14.87 -21.63
N SER A 125 1.77 15.71 -22.56
CA SER A 125 3.10 15.58 -23.15
C SER A 125 4.21 15.96 -22.14
N GLY A 126 4.99 14.98 -21.73
CA GLY A 126 6.16 15.16 -20.88
C GLY A 126 5.83 15.20 -19.38
N ARG A 127 6.52 16.08 -18.63
CA ARG A 127 6.47 16.08 -17.15
C ARG A 127 5.36 16.95 -16.54
N ASN A 128 4.65 17.69 -17.37
CA ASN A 128 3.59 18.58 -16.96
C ASN A 128 2.32 18.10 -17.62
N ALA A 129 1.23 18.06 -16.86
CA ALA A 129 -0.11 17.88 -17.40
C ALA A 129 -1.07 18.82 -16.65
N THR A 130 -2.25 19.04 -17.20
CA THR A 130 -3.29 19.85 -16.58
C THR A 130 -4.53 19.01 -16.38
N LEU A 131 -4.95 18.85 -15.13
CA LEU A 131 -6.24 18.25 -14.81
C LEU A 131 -7.28 19.36 -14.76
N TRP A 132 -8.28 19.32 -15.62
CA TRP A 132 -9.49 20.12 -15.46
C TRP A 132 -10.51 19.35 -14.61
N LEU A 133 -11.11 20.02 -13.63
CA LEU A 133 -12.23 19.51 -12.84
C LEU A 133 -13.45 20.42 -12.99
N SER A 134 -14.61 19.84 -13.25
CA SER A 134 -15.87 20.58 -13.35
C SER A 134 -16.15 21.36 -12.06
N LYS A 135 -16.64 22.60 -12.20
CA LYS A 135 -16.87 23.55 -11.10
C LYS A 135 -15.61 23.98 -10.30
N ILE A 136 -14.42 23.55 -10.70
CA ILE A 136 -13.14 23.94 -10.08
C ILE A 136 -12.24 24.67 -11.07
N GLY A 137 -12.04 24.11 -12.27
CA GLY A 137 -11.13 24.61 -13.29
C GLY A 137 -9.83 23.80 -13.39
N ASP A 138 -8.82 24.44 -13.97
CA ASP A 138 -7.54 23.80 -14.32
C ASP A 138 -6.58 23.70 -13.14
N ILE A 139 -5.98 22.53 -12.99
CA ILE A 139 -5.03 22.18 -11.93
C ILE A 139 -3.78 21.61 -12.58
N PRO A 140 -2.66 22.36 -12.57
CA PRO A 140 -1.38 21.84 -13.02
C PRO A 140 -0.95 20.64 -12.16
N ILE A 141 -0.52 19.55 -12.81
CA ILE A 141 0.02 18.37 -12.16
C ILE A 141 1.43 18.07 -12.68
N ARG A 142 2.30 17.60 -11.78
CA ARG A 142 3.62 17.08 -12.15
C ARG A 142 3.52 15.59 -12.44
N TYR A 143 3.49 15.30 -13.74
CA TYR A 143 3.43 13.98 -14.31
C TYR A 143 4.84 13.36 -14.28
N HIS A 144 5.01 12.28 -13.51
CA HIS A 144 6.31 11.62 -13.34
C HIS A 144 6.33 10.17 -13.82
N ARG A 145 5.16 9.65 -14.20
CA ARG A 145 4.94 8.37 -14.87
C ARG A 145 3.77 8.57 -15.81
N GLU A 146 3.77 7.87 -16.92
CA GLU A 146 2.65 7.87 -17.85
C GLU A 146 1.52 7.01 -17.28
N LEU A 147 0.29 7.29 -17.73
CA LEU A 147 -0.83 6.41 -17.47
C LEU A 147 -0.80 5.34 -18.57
N PRO A 148 -0.95 4.05 -18.24
CA PRO A 148 -0.94 3.00 -19.25
C PRO A 148 -2.04 3.23 -20.29
N ASP A 149 -1.73 3.03 -21.57
CA ASP A 149 -2.70 3.26 -22.66
C ASP A 149 -3.90 2.30 -22.58
N THR A 150 -3.71 1.13 -21.98
CA THR A 150 -4.74 0.11 -21.72
C THR A 150 -5.57 0.40 -20.46
N ALA A 151 -5.25 1.46 -19.71
CA ALA A 151 -5.94 1.78 -18.46
C ALA A 151 -6.99 2.88 -18.63
N GLU A 152 -8.22 2.62 -18.18
CA GLU A 152 -9.27 3.62 -18.10
C GLU A 152 -9.23 4.35 -16.76
N ILE A 153 -9.35 5.68 -16.78
CA ILE A 153 -9.48 6.49 -15.56
C ILE A 153 -10.94 6.41 -15.08
N LYS A 154 -11.20 5.60 -14.05
CA LYS A 154 -12.52 5.51 -13.42
C LYS A 154 -12.77 6.63 -12.42
N GLU A 155 -11.72 7.03 -11.69
CA GLU A 155 -11.84 8.02 -10.60
C GLU A 155 -10.70 9.02 -10.58
N VAL A 156 -11.02 10.26 -10.20
CA VAL A 156 -10.04 11.31 -9.94
C VAL A 156 -10.25 11.87 -8.55
N THR A 157 -9.31 11.61 -7.64
CA THR A 157 -9.35 12.10 -6.27
C THR A 157 -8.34 13.22 -6.08
N ILE A 158 -8.80 14.41 -5.75
CA ILE A 158 -7.94 15.50 -5.29
C ILE A 158 -7.90 15.53 -3.77
N LYS A 159 -6.71 15.65 -3.19
CA LYS A 159 -6.48 15.61 -1.75
C LYS A 159 -5.42 16.62 -1.31
N LYS A 160 -5.72 17.33 -0.21
CA LYS A 160 -4.73 18.11 0.54
C LYS A 160 -4.10 17.21 1.60
N GLU A 161 -2.78 17.06 1.55
CA GLU A 161 -2.06 16.34 2.59
C GLU A 161 -1.86 17.18 3.84
N THR A 162 -1.59 16.51 4.96
CA THR A 162 -1.29 17.18 6.24
C THR A 162 -0.10 18.14 6.18
N THR A 163 0.75 18.02 5.15
CA THR A 163 1.87 18.92 4.84
C THR A 163 1.47 20.20 4.10
N GLY A 164 0.21 20.34 3.67
CA GLY A 164 -0.31 21.43 2.85
C GLY A 164 -0.15 21.23 1.33
N GLU A 165 0.59 20.20 0.92
CA GLU A 165 0.76 19.84 -0.50
C GLU A 165 -0.51 19.19 -1.06
N TRP A 166 -0.80 19.47 -2.34
CA TRP A 166 -1.91 18.88 -3.07
C TRP A 166 -1.47 17.69 -3.89
N PHE A 167 -2.33 16.68 -3.95
CA PHE A 167 -2.15 15.51 -4.80
C PHE A 167 -3.42 15.17 -5.53
N VAL A 168 -3.25 14.65 -6.74
CA VAL A 168 -4.28 14.00 -7.52
C VAL A 168 -3.96 12.51 -7.59
N SER A 169 -4.94 11.67 -7.33
CA SER A 169 -4.88 10.23 -7.56
C SER A 169 -5.88 9.84 -8.64
N PHE A 170 -5.39 9.20 -9.69
CA PHE A 170 -6.21 8.56 -10.72
C PHE A 170 -6.44 7.11 -10.29
N GLY A 171 -7.69 6.71 -10.12
CA GLY A 171 -8.11 5.32 -10.01
C GLY A 171 -8.23 4.76 -11.41
N LEU A 172 -7.42 3.74 -11.68
CA LEU A 172 -7.23 3.14 -12.99
C LEU A 172 -7.81 1.73 -12.97
N GLU A 173 -8.45 1.36 -14.06
CA GLU A 173 -8.90 0.00 -14.34
C GLU A 173 -8.25 -0.46 -15.63
N THR A 174 -7.57 -1.62 -15.56
CA THR A 174 -6.98 -2.29 -16.71
C THR A 174 -7.64 -3.66 -16.85
N ASP A 175 -8.05 -4.01 -18.06
CA ASP A 175 -8.65 -5.32 -18.33
C ASP A 175 -7.65 -6.44 -18.06
N GLU A 176 -8.14 -7.57 -17.53
CA GLU A 176 -7.26 -8.71 -17.21
C GLU A 176 -6.54 -9.26 -18.45
N ALA A 177 -7.15 -9.15 -19.63
CA ALA A 177 -6.56 -9.55 -20.90
C ALA A 177 -5.34 -8.73 -21.32
N ASP A 178 -5.18 -7.52 -20.78
CA ASP A 178 -4.04 -6.64 -21.07
C ASP A 178 -2.89 -6.81 -20.06
N LEU A 179 -3.09 -7.63 -19.01
CA LEU A 179 -2.04 -7.96 -18.06
C LEU A 179 -1.21 -9.15 -18.55
N PRO A 180 0.08 -9.23 -18.18
CA PRO A 180 0.86 -10.42 -18.45
C PRO A 180 0.20 -11.65 -17.84
N GLU A 181 -0.07 -12.67 -18.66
CA GLU A 181 -0.58 -13.94 -18.15
C GLU A 181 0.44 -14.57 -17.20
N LYS A 182 -0.05 -15.08 -16.07
CA LYS A 182 0.76 -15.91 -15.18
C LYS A 182 1.11 -17.19 -15.92
N PRO A 183 2.38 -17.65 -15.91
CA PRO A 183 2.75 -18.90 -16.55
C PRO A 183 1.94 -20.05 -15.93
N SER A 184 1.62 -21.08 -16.73
CA SER A 184 0.92 -22.25 -16.20
C SER A 184 1.73 -22.85 -15.05
N VAL A 185 1.04 -23.35 -14.04
CA VAL A 185 1.72 -23.91 -12.86
C VAL A 185 2.71 -25.02 -13.27
N ASP A 186 2.35 -25.87 -14.22
CA ASP A 186 3.22 -26.93 -14.75
C ASP A 186 4.52 -26.43 -15.43
N ALA A 187 4.56 -25.15 -15.82
CA ALA A 187 5.73 -24.52 -16.43
C ALA A 187 6.61 -23.80 -15.41
N LEU A 188 6.20 -23.74 -14.13
CA LEU A 188 6.99 -23.09 -13.08
C LEU A 188 8.24 -23.90 -12.78
N ASN A 189 9.38 -23.22 -12.76
CA ASN A 189 10.60 -23.81 -12.29
C ASN A 189 10.66 -23.71 -10.77
N THR A 190 10.50 -24.85 -10.08
CA THR A 190 10.64 -24.91 -8.61
C THR A 190 12.01 -24.38 -8.13
N ASN A 191 13.07 -24.53 -8.96
CA ASN A 191 14.40 -24.00 -8.64
C ASN A 191 14.52 -22.48 -8.80
N ASN A 192 13.59 -21.83 -9.53
CA ASN A 192 13.48 -20.38 -9.63
C ASN A 192 12.26 -19.84 -8.84
N SER A 193 11.84 -20.57 -7.82
CA SER A 193 10.79 -20.16 -6.88
C SER A 193 11.40 -19.88 -5.51
N VAL A 194 10.80 -18.95 -4.76
CA VAL A 194 11.37 -18.51 -3.48
C VAL A 194 10.34 -18.43 -2.37
N GLY A 195 10.69 -18.95 -1.20
CA GLY A 195 9.97 -18.70 0.04
C GLY A 195 10.59 -17.53 0.79
N ILE A 196 9.75 -16.68 1.39
CA ILE A 196 10.16 -15.48 2.12
C ILE A 196 9.72 -15.59 3.57
N ASP A 197 10.70 -15.58 4.48
CA ASP A 197 10.49 -15.31 5.90
C ASP A 197 10.61 -13.80 6.17
N LEU A 198 9.62 -13.24 6.88
CA LEU A 198 9.54 -11.83 7.24
C LEU A 198 10.01 -11.63 8.70
N GLY A 199 11.26 -11.21 8.85
CA GLY A 199 11.94 -11.20 10.14
C GLY A 199 11.99 -9.85 10.86
N ILE A 200 12.29 -9.90 12.17
CA ILE A 200 12.55 -8.70 13.00
C ILE A 200 14.01 -8.23 12.88
N ARG A 201 14.96 -9.15 12.62
CA ARG A 201 16.38 -8.84 12.47
C ARG A 201 16.70 -8.36 11.05
N ASN A 202 16.32 -9.16 10.08
CA ASN A 202 16.37 -8.84 8.66
C ASN A 202 14.93 -8.62 8.19
N TYR A 203 14.71 -7.70 7.26
CA TYR A 203 13.37 -7.44 6.73
C TYR A 203 12.81 -8.65 5.98
N ILE A 204 13.64 -9.29 5.15
CA ILE A 204 13.35 -10.57 4.52
C ILE A 204 14.56 -11.51 4.62
N HIS A 205 14.26 -12.80 4.73
CA HIS A 205 15.18 -13.90 4.47
C HIS A 205 14.55 -14.81 3.42
N THR A 206 15.28 -15.15 2.36
CA THR A 206 14.77 -15.99 1.28
C THR A 206 15.25 -17.44 1.41
N SER A 207 14.52 -18.38 0.83
CA SER A 207 14.87 -19.80 0.83
C SER A 207 16.16 -20.12 0.07
N ASP A 208 16.57 -19.26 -0.86
CA ASP A 208 17.83 -19.34 -1.61
C ASP A 208 19.00 -18.60 -0.92
N GLY A 209 18.83 -18.18 0.34
CA GLY A 209 19.90 -17.67 1.20
C GLY A 209 20.21 -16.17 1.07
N LYS A 210 19.39 -15.40 0.37
CA LYS A 210 19.52 -13.93 0.31
C LYS A 210 18.85 -13.28 1.52
N THR A 211 19.44 -12.21 2.02
CA THR A 211 18.89 -11.42 3.13
C THR A 211 18.86 -9.94 2.77
N VAL A 212 17.83 -9.25 3.28
CA VAL A 212 17.73 -7.79 3.15
C VAL A 212 17.42 -7.20 4.52
N ASP A 213 18.28 -6.29 4.98
CA ASP A 213 18.15 -5.63 6.27
C ASP A 213 16.98 -4.64 6.33
N TRP A 214 16.55 -4.34 7.56
CA TRP A 214 15.63 -3.24 7.78
C TRP A 214 16.23 -1.90 7.36
N LEU A 215 15.38 -1.04 6.82
CA LEU A 215 15.76 0.34 6.51
C LEU A 215 16.11 1.10 7.79
N ASP A 216 17.36 1.54 7.91
CA ASP A 216 17.79 2.40 9.01
C ASP A 216 17.15 3.81 8.88
N LEU A 217 16.39 4.16 9.92
CA LEU A 217 15.64 5.41 10.06
C LEU A 217 15.88 6.05 11.43
N GLY A 218 16.95 5.65 12.14
CA GLY A 218 17.25 6.11 13.50
C GLY A 218 17.27 7.64 13.62
N ASP A 219 17.98 8.29 12.70
CA ASP A 219 18.11 9.74 12.63
C ASP A 219 16.76 10.44 12.37
N GLU A 220 15.96 9.95 11.43
CA GLU A 220 14.65 10.52 11.14
C GLU A 220 13.68 10.36 12.31
N TYR A 221 13.69 9.22 13.00
CA TYR A 221 12.85 9.00 14.16
C TYR A 221 13.28 9.86 15.35
N GLU A 222 14.58 10.05 15.57
CA GLU A 222 15.08 10.97 16.60
C GLU A 222 14.71 12.42 16.26
N GLN A 223 14.85 12.82 15.00
CA GLN A 223 14.41 14.13 14.54
C GLN A 223 12.90 14.31 14.74
N LEU A 224 12.10 13.30 14.40
CA LEU A 224 10.65 13.30 14.59
C LEU A 224 10.28 13.47 16.07
N ARG A 225 10.89 12.70 16.97
CA ARG A 225 10.69 12.80 18.43
C ARG A 225 10.98 14.21 18.93
N ARG A 226 12.11 14.81 18.51
CA ARG A 226 12.48 16.20 18.87
C ARG A 226 11.44 17.20 18.37
N LYS A 227 10.95 17.08 17.13
CA LYS A 227 9.93 18.00 16.59
C LYS A 227 8.56 17.81 17.23
N GLN A 228 8.18 16.58 17.57
CA GLN A 228 6.94 16.29 18.30
C GLN A 228 6.97 16.87 19.72
N ARG A 229 8.08 16.74 20.46
CA ARG A 229 8.25 17.37 21.78
C ARG A 229 8.14 18.89 21.72
N LYS A 230 8.63 19.50 20.63
CA LYS A 230 8.44 20.95 20.40
C LYS A 230 6.99 21.32 20.05
N LEU A 231 6.26 20.42 19.38
CA LEU A 231 4.86 20.64 19.04
C LEU A 231 3.97 20.57 20.27
N SER A 232 4.18 19.58 21.15
CA SER A 232 3.36 19.37 22.34
C SER A 232 3.43 20.51 23.37
N ARG A 233 4.46 21.36 23.29
CA ARG A 233 4.64 22.54 24.14
C ARG A 233 3.99 23.80 23.56
N LYS A 234 3.37 23.72 22.39
CA LYS A 234 2.75 24.86 21.72
C LYS A 234 1.24 24.80 21.92
N GLU A 235 0.64 25.97 22.07
CA GLU A 235 -0.81 26.14 22.15
C GLU A 235 -1.46 25.75 20.83
N GLU A 236 -2.36 24.77 20.89
CA GLU A 236 -3.12 24.27 19.75
C GLU A 236 -3.92 25.39 19.08
N GLY A 237 -3.97 25.40 17.74
CA GLY A 237 -4.63 26.47 16.96
C GLY A 237 -3.79 27.74 16.76
N SER A 238 -2.72 27.95 17.54
CA SER A 238 -1.83 29.10 17.32
C SER A 238 -1.05 28.98 15.99
N ASN A 239 -0.70 30.13 15.39
CA ASN A 239 0.17 30.18 14.21
C ASN A 239 1.51 29.44 14.42
N ASN A 240 2.02 29.47 15.65
CA ASN A 240 3.25 28.79 16.03
C ASN A 240 3.09 27.27 16.07
N TYR A 241 1.95 26.79 16.57
CA TYR A 241 1.58 25.38 16.55
C TYR A 241 1.46 24.88 15.11
N GLU A 242 0.72 25.59 14.24
CA GLU A 242 0.56 25.19 12.84
C GLU A 242 1.89 25.09 12.08
N LYS A 243 2.76 26.08 12.23
CA LYS A 243 4.12 26.03 11.65
C LYS A 243 4.92 24.81 12.12
N GLN A 244 4.75 24.40 13.37
CA GLN A 244 5.44 23.24 13.93
C GLN A 244 4.77 21.91 13.54
N ARG A 245 3.44 21.87 13.45
CA ARG A 245 2.66 20.72 12.97
C ARG A 245 3.07 20.36 11.55
N LEU A 246 3.23 21.36 10.68
CA LEU A 246 3.73 21.18 9.31
C LEU A 246 5.15 20.57 9.28
N LYS A 247 6.05 20.99 10.18
CA LYS A 247 7.40 20.39 10.29
C LYS A 247 7.33 18.92 10.67
N VAL A 248 6.48 18.57 11.64
CA VAL A 248 6.24 17.16 12.03
C VAL A 248 5.66 16.37 10.86
N ALA A 249 4.67 16.92 10.16
CA ALA A 249 4.05 16.27 9.00
C ALA A 249 5.07 16.02 7.88
N LYS A 250 5.97 16.97 7.60
CA LYS A 250 7.03 16.80 6.58
C LYS A 250 7.99 15.66 6.92
N ILE A 251 8.40 15.52 8.18
CA ILE A 251 9.29 14.42 8.61
C ILE A 251 8.54 13.08 8.54
N LYS A 252 7.30 13.01 9.04
CA LYS A 252 6.48 11.79 8.92
C LYS A 252 6.31 11.35 7.46
N ARG A 253 6.07 12.32 6.57
CA ARG A 253 5.97 12.06 5.13
C ARG A 253 7.29 11.55 4.55
N HIS A 254 8.42 12.14 4.93
CA HIS A 254 9.74 11.71 4.49
C HIS A 254 10.02 10.26 4.88
N ILE A 255 9.78 9.90 6.15
CA ILE A 255 9.88 8.52 6.64
C ILE A 255 8.98 7.59 5.81
N ARG A 256 7.69 7.94 5.66
CA ARG A 256 6.74 7.12 4.89
C ARG A 256 7.19 6.91 3.45
N ARG A 257 7.72 7.94 2.79
CA ARG A 257 8.23 7.82 1.41
C ARG A 257 9.45 6.92 1.32
N LYS A 258 10.39 7.05 2.26
CA LYS A 258 11.57 6.17 2.33
C LYS A 258 11.18 4.70 2.50
N VAL A 259 10.27 4.41 3.43
CA VAL A 259 9.76 3.03 3.64
C VAL A 259 9.06 2.50 2.40
N LEU A 260 8.17 3.30 1.80
CA LEU A 260 7.42 2.89 0.62
C LEU A 260 8.32 2.66 -0.61
N ASP A 261 9.32 3.52 -0.83
CA ASP A 261 10.32 3.36 -1.88
C ASP A 261 11.14 2.07 -1.69
N TYR A 262 11.60 1.82 -0.46
CA TYR A 262 12.30 0.58 -0.10
C TYR A 262 11.45 -0.66 -0.41
N GLN A 263 10.19 -0.68 0.03
CA GLN A 263 9.28 -1.80 -0.21
C GLN A 263 8.94 -1.97 -1.69
N HIS A 264 8.74 -0.89 -2.44
CA HIS A 264 8.52 -0.99 -3.87
C HIS A 264 9.72 -1.59 -4.60
N LYS A 265 10.94 -1.15 -4.30
CA LYS A 265 12.13 -1.73 -4.94
C LYS A 265 12.24 -3.22 -4.65
N LEU A 266 12.03 -3.61 -3.39
CA LEU A 266 12.13 -4.99 -2.98
C LEU A 266 11.06 -5.88 -3.62
N THR A 267 9.79 -5.46 -3.57
CA THR A 267 8.70 -6.20 -4.22
C THR A 267 8.86 -6.28 -5.74
N THR A 268 9.35 -5.22 -6.40
CA THR A 268 9.64 -5.26 -7.85
C THR A 268 10.78 -6.23 -8.17
N TRP A 269 11.83 -6.27 -7.34
CA TRP A 269 12.92 -7.23 -7.53
C TRP A 269 12.39 -8.66 -7.42
N LEU A 270 11.62 -8.98 -6.37
CA LEU A 270 11.07 -10.32 -6.16
C LEU A 270 10.23 -10.82 -7.34
N VAL A 271 9.26 -10.03 -7.80
CA VAL A 271 8.37 -10.47 -8.89
C VAL A 271 9.06 -10.56 -10.25
N ARG A 272 10.21 -9.91 -10.43
CA ARG A 272 10.96 -9.95 -11.69
C ARG A 272 12.03 -11.03 -11.72
N GLU A 273 12.55 -11.40 -10.56
CA GLU A 273 13.63 -12.37 -10.43
C GLU A 273 13.09 -13.81 -10.42
N TYR A 274 11.98 -14.03 -9.71
CA TYR A 274 11.46 -15.37 -9.44
C TYR A 274 10.17 -15.65 -10.21
N ASP A 275 9.97 -16.91 -10.59
CA ASP A 275 8.76 -17.37 -11.28
C ASP A 275 7.56 -17.45 -10.32
N ALA A 276 7.85 -17.81 -9.06
CA ALA A 276 6.89 -17.82 -7.97
C ALA A 276 7.53 -17.33 -6.66
N VAL A 277 6.76 -16.57 -5.89
CA VAL A 277 7.16 -15.99 -4.60
C VAL A 277 6.13 -16.38 -3.54
N PHE A 278 6.59 -17.05 -2.50
CA PHE A 278 5.77 -17.51 -1.39
C PHE A 278 6.09 -16.70 -0.14
N VAL A 279 5.05 -16.29 0.59
CA VAL A 279 5.21 -15.51 1.82
C VAL A 279 4.27 -16.05 2.89
N GLU A 280 4.64 -15.93 4.15
CA GLU A 280 3.76 -16.29 5.26
C GLU A 280 2.52 -15.41 5.31
N ASN A 281 1.35 -16.03 5.50
CA ASN A 281 0.13 -15.37 5.93
C ASN A 281 0.24 -15.05 7.41
N LEU A 282 0.93 -13.97 7.74
CA LEU A 282 1.06 -13.51 9.11
C LEU A 282 -0.33 -13.04 9.60
N ASP A 283 -0.93 -13.76 10.56
CA ASP A 283 -2.08 -13.25 11.31
C ASP A 283 -1.61 -12.14 12.27
N VAL A 284 -1.42 -10.99 11.67
CA VAL A 284 -0.96 -9.79 12.35
C VAL A 284 -1.99 -9.29 13.38
N LYS A 285 -3.22 -9.84 13.46
CA LYS A 285 -4.18 -9.45 14.52
C LYS A 285 -3.73 -9.94 15.89
N GLU A 286 -3.34 -11.21 16.01
CA GLU A 286 -2.83 -11.75 17.27
C GLU A 286 -1.52 -11.06 17.69
N MET A 287 -0.66 -10.70 16.73
CA MET A 287 0.61 -10.03 16.98
C MET A 287 0.45 -8.56 17.44
N LEU A 288 -0.55 -7.84 16.89
CA LEU A 288 -0.87 -6.45 17.24
C LEU A 288 -1.50 -6.29 18.63
N GLU A 289 -2.26 -7.30 19.07
CA GLU A 289 -2.95 -7.28 20.37
C GLU A 289 -2.01 -7.64 21.53
N GLN A 290 -0.90 -8.33 21.26
CA GLN A 290 -0.01 -8.89 22.29
C GLN A 290 1.24 -8.05 22.61
N SER A 291 1.53 -6.92 21.92
CA SER A 291 2.89 -6.35 21.94
C SER A 291 3.03 -4.82 22.06
N TYR A 292 4.21 -4.42 22.57
CA TYR A 292 4.67 -3.03 22.69
C TYR A 292 4.77 -2.34 21.31
N ASN A 293 4.57 -1.02 21.27
CA ASN A 293 4.53 -0.09 20.11
C ASN A 293 5.50 -0.31 18.92
N ALA A 294 6.57 -1.10 19.05
CA ALA A 294 7.54 -1.39 17.98
C ALA A 294 7.05 -2.54 17.06
N GLN A 295 6.55 -3.62 17.65
CA GLN A 295 6.07 -4.79 16.90
C GLN A 295 4.82 -4.43 16.08
N ASN A 296 3.91 -3.62 16.64
CA ASN A 296 2.76 -3.11 15.88
C ASN A 296 3.11 -2.28 14.63
N LYS A 297 4.30 -1.69 14.58
CA LYS A 297 4.76 -0.95 13.39
C LYS A 297 5.34 -1.87 12.34
N GLN A 298 6.00 -2.95 12.75
CA GLN A 298 6.60 -3.94 11.86
C GLN A 298 5.50 -4.71 11.15
N ASP A 299 4.53 -5.19 11.91
CA ASP A 299 3.27 -5.76 11.49
C ASP A 299 2.55 -4.95 10.40
N ALA A 300 2.41 -3.64 10.62
CA ALA A 300 1.82 -2.74 9.63
C ALA A 300 2.69 -2.60 8.37
N ALA A 301 4.02 -2.64 8.51
CA ALA A 301 4.94 -2.58 7.39
C ALA A 301 4.91 -3.89 6.56
N TRP A 302 4.82 -5.06 7.19
CA TRP A 302 4.71 -6.35 6.48
C TRP A 302 3.42 -6.48 5.71
N ARG A 303 2.26 -6.13 6.31
CA ARG A 303 1.00 -6.09 5.57
C ARG A 303 1.09 -5.20 4.33
N GLN A 304 1.69 -4.01 4.48
CA GLN A 304 1.89 -3.12 3.35
C GLN A 304 2.78 -3.74 2.27
N PHE A 305 3.81 -4.47 2.67
CA PHE A 305 4.70 -5.16 1.73
C PHE A 305 4.00 -6.29 0.99
N ILE A 306 3.23 -7.13 1.67
CA ILE A 306 2.42 -8.19 1.06
C ILE A 306 1.44 -7.60 0.04
N THR A 307 0.70 -6.55 0.41
CA THR A 307 -0.20 -5.86 -0.53
C THR A 307 0.53 -5.32 -1.78
N LEU A 308 1.75 -4.79 -1.60
CA LEU A 308 2.56 -4.32 -2.74
C LEU A 308 3.09 -5.47 -3.59
N LEU A 309 3.40 -6.61 -2.97
CA LEU A 309 3.88 -7.82 -3.63
C LEU A 309 2.78 -8.43 -4.49
N GLU A 310 1.58 -8.62 -3.93
CA GLU A 310 0.40 -9.15 -4.63
C GLU A 310 -0.01 -8.28 -5.82
N TYR A 311 -0.13 -6.96 -5.61
CA TYR A 311 -0.46 -6.03 -6.69
C TYR A 311 0.55 -6.12 -7.85
N LYS A 312 1.84 -6.29 -7.54
CA LYS A 312 2.87 -6.42 -8.56
C LYS A 312 2.91 -7.80 -9.18
N ALA A 313 2.50 -8.84 -8.47
CA ALA A 313 2.33 -10.18 -9.02
C ALA A 313 1.41 -10.13 -10.24
N GLU A 314 0.26 -9.46 -10.11
CA GLU A 314 -0.68 -9.25 -11.22
C GLU A 314 -0.09 -8.38 -12.32
N LEU A 315 0.68 -7.34 -11.97
CA LEU A 315 1.29 -6.45 -12.95
C LEU A 315 2.39 -7.10 -13.79
N TYR A 316 3.10 -8.09 -13.24
CA TYR A 316 4.26 -8.74 -13.87
C TYR A 316 4.00 -10.19 -14.30
N GLY A 317 2.81 -10.74 -14.04
CA GLY A 317 2.49 -12.13 -14.36
C GLY A 317 3.20 -13.15 -13.47
N THR A 318 3.49 -12.81 -12.22
CA THR A 318 4.20 -13.68 -11.27
C THR A 318 3.22 -14.37 -10.33
N HIS A 319 3.50 -15.60 -9.93
CA HIS A 319 2.74 -16.25 -8.85
C HIS A 319 3.19 -15.71 -7.50
N VAL A 320 2.26 -15.11 -6.75
CA VAL A 320 2.47 -14.74 -5.34
C VAL A 320 1.40 -15.45 -4.53
N VAL A 321 1.83 -16.29 -3.58
CA VAL A 321 0.92 -17.07 -2.74
C VAL A 321 1.28 -16.88 -1.26
N GLN A 322 0.25 -16.62 -0.46
CA GLN A 322 0.37 -16.54 0.99
C GLN A 322 0.08 -17.91 1.60
N VAL A 323 1.05 -18.47 2.33
CA VAL A 323 0.96 -19.81 2.92
C VAL A 323 0.70 -19.75 4.42
N GLU A 324 0.19 -20.83 5.02
CA GLU A 324 0.04 -20.93 6.48
C GLU A 324 1.38 -20.67 7.20
N ALA A 325 1.40 -19.72 8.14
CA ALA A 325 2.61 -19.33 8.87
C ALA A 325 2.88 -20.23 10.08
N ARG A 326 1.86 -20.91 10.61
CA ARG A 326 1.98 -21.69 11.84
C ARG A 326 2.96 -22.86 11.64
N GLY A 327 3.98 -22.91 12.50
CA GLY A 327 4.91 -24.03 12.58
C GLY A 327 6.15 -23.91 11.68
N THR A 328 6.19 -22.97 10.73
CA THR A 328 7.30 -22.77 9.77
C THR A 328 8.67 -22.61 10.43
N THR A 329 8.75 -21.88 11.55
CA THR A 329 10.02 -21.70 12.27
C THR A 329 10.42 -22.91 13.14
N LYS A 330 9.52 -23.88 13.36
CA LYS A 330 9.73 -25.01 14.27
C LYS A 330 9.91 -26.34 13.54
N GLU A 331 9.12 -26.58 12.51
CA GLU A 331 9.19 -27.74 11.62
C GLU A 331 10.54 -27.74 10.89
N CYS A 332 11.17 -28.91 10.81
CA CYS A 332 12.40 -29.06 10.04
C CYS A 332 12.07 -29.11 8.55
N ALA A 333 12.65 -28.21 7.75
CA ALA A 333 12.46 -28.21 6.30
C ALA A 333 12.99 -29.48 5.62
N SER A 334 13.89 -30.23 6.26
CA SER A 334 14.40 -31.50 5.70
C SER A 334 13.50 -32.70 5.98
N CYS A 335 12.89 -32.80 7.18
CA CYS A 335 12.18 -34.02 7.59
C CYS A 335 10.77 -33.80 8.18
N GLY A 336 10.29 -32.56 8.23
CA GLY A 336 8.96 -32.18 8.73
C GLY A 336 8.76 -32.26 10.25
N VAL A 337 9.71 -32.81 11.02
CA VAL A 337 9.56 -32.97 12.47
C VAL A 337 9.56 -31.60 13.17
N GLU A 338 8.50 -31.31 13.94
CA GLU A 338 8.42 -30.10 14.75
C GLU A 338 9.34 -30.20 15.97
N THR A 339 10.22 -29.21 16.13
CA THR A 339 11.05 -29.07 17.34
C THR A 339 10.72 -27.75 18.03
N ALA A 340 10.19 -27.85 19.25
CA ALA A 340 9.90 -26.69 20.07
C ALA A 340 11.20 -25.97 20.45
N LYS A 341 11.31 -24.69 20.09
CA LYS A 341 12.46 -23.85 20.39
C LYS A 341 12.05 -22.41 20.73
N PRO A 342 12.66 -21.79 21.74
CA PRO A 342 12.42 -20.38 22.08
C PRO A 342 12.78 -19.41 20.96
N ILE A 343 12.21 -18.20 20.95
CA ILE A 343 12.42 -17.16 19.90
C ILE A 343 13.88 -16.69 19.80
N TRP A 344 14.65 -16.77 20.89
CA TRP A 344 16.06 -16.35 20.90
C TRP A 344 17.02 -17.38 20.30
N VAL A 345 16.59 -18.63 20.12
CA VAL A 345 17.37 -19.66 19.42
C VAL A 345 17.30 -19.36 17.93
N ARG A 346 18.48 -19.18 17.31
CA ARG A 346 18.64 -18.69 15.94
C ARG A 346 19.21 -19.72 14.99
N GLU A 347 19.84 -20.77 15.51
CA GLU A 347 20.18 -21.94 14.73
C GLU A 347 19.02 -22.94 14.83
N HIS A 348 18.61 -23.47 13.70
CA HIS A 348 17.79 -24.66 13.63
C HIS A 348 18.74 -25.86 13.66
N SER A 349 18.58 -26.77 14.63
CA SER A 349 19.23 -28.08 14.65
C SER A 349 18.15 -29.12 14.89
N CYS A 350 17.95 -30.01 13.92
CA CYS A 350 16.88 -31.00 13.95
C CYS A 350 17.35 -32.28 14.66
N PRO A 351 16.73 -32.68 15.79
CA PRO A 351 17.13 -33.88 16.52
C PRO A 351 16.77 -35.20 15.79
N SER A 352 15.90 -35.14 14.78
CA SER A 352 15.44 -36.33 14.06
C SER A 352 16.31 -36.69 12.86
N CYS A 353 16.82 -35.71 12.11
CA CYS A 353 17.59 -35.93 10.90
C CYS A 353 18.99 -35.31 10.91
N GLY A 354 19.33 -34.52 11.94
CA GLY A 354 20.62 -33.83 12.05
C GLY A 354 20.78 -32.60 11.15
N PHE A 355 19.73 -32.16 10.46
CA PHE A 355 19.77 -30.95 9.62
C PHE A 355 20.03 -29.69 10.46
N GLU A 356 20.98 -28.87 10.03
CA GLU A 356 21.37 -27.62 10.69
C GLU A 356 21.39 -26.44 9.70
N CYS A 357 20.80 -25.30 10.10
CA CYS A 357 20.88 -24.04 9.35
C CYS A 357 20.45 -22.86 10.23
N ASP A 358 20.47 -21.65 9.68
CA ASP A 358 19.81 -20.51 10.33
C ASP A 358 18.29 -20.74 10.40
N ARG A 359 17.67 -20.30 11.50
CA ARG A 359 16.24 -20.49 11.76
C ARG A 359 15.36 -19.78 10.74
N ASP A 360 15.74 -18.57 10.33
CA ASP A 360 15.00 -17.76 9.37
C ASP A 360 15.15 -18.43 7.97
N ALA A 361 16.30 -19.06 7.68
CA ALA A 361 16.49 -19.90 6.49
C ALA A 361 15.58 -21.16 6.50
N ASN A 362 15.52 -21.89 7.61
CA ASN A 362 14.61 -23.03 7.76
C ASN A 362 13.14 -22.61 7.55
N ALA A 363 12.75 -21.48 8.11
CA ALA A 363 11.39 -20.95 7.94
C ALA A 363 11.09 -20.63 6.47
N ALA A 364 12.01 -19.92 5.78
CA ALA A 364 11.87 -19.61 4.37
C ALA A 364 11.77 -20.87 3.49
N MET A 365 12.52 -21.93 3.81
CA MET A 365 12.41 -23.23 3.11
C MET A 365 11.06 -23.90 3.33
N ASN A 366 10.53 -23.89 4.56
CA ASN A 366 9.18 -24.40 4.84
C ASN A 366 8.09 -23.61 4.09
N VAL A 367 8.25 -22.27 3.99
CA VAL A 367 7.35 -21.40 3.22
C VAL A 367 7.36 -21.77 1.74
N LEU A 368 8.54 -22.01 1.17
CA LEU A 368 8.69 -22.48 -0.21
C LEU A 368 7.99 -23.83 -0.41
N GLN A 369 8.21 -24.80 0.49
CA GLN A 369 7.59 -26.13 0.43
C GLN A 369 6.06 -26.07 0.46
N ARG A 370 5.49 -25.30 1.39
CA ARG A 370 4.05 -25.10 1.49
C ARG A 370 3.48 -24.43 0.25
N GLY A 371 4.19 -23.44 -0.29
CA GLY A 371 3.76 -22.71 -1.47
C GLY A 371 3.73 -23.55 -2.73
N VAL A 372 4.77 -24.35 -2.95
CA VAL A 372 4.84 -25.32 -4.05
C VAL A 372 3.71 -26.34 -3.93
N ALA A 373 3.44 -26.85 -2.72
CA ALA A 373 2.33 -27.76 -2.47
C ALA A 373 0.96 -27.12 -2.70
N GLU A 374 0.75 -25.85 -2.33
CA GLU A 374 -0.50 -25.12 -2.59
C GLU A 374 -0.76 -24.90 -4.08
N LEU A 375 0.30 -24.76 -4.89
CA LEU A 375 0.19 -24.76 -6.34
C LEU A 375 -0.06 -26.15 -6.93
N GLY A 376 0.01 -27.22 -6.13
CA GLY A 376 -0.16 -28.60 -6.61
C GLY A 376 1.07 -29.14 -7.35
N LEU A 377 2.22 -28.48 -7.20
CA LEU A 377 3.50 -28.94 -7.72
C LEU A 377 4.09 -30.01 -6.80
N GLY A 378 4.67 -31.06 -7.40
CA GLY A 378 5.46 -32.04 -6.66
C GLY A 378 6.73 -31.40 -6.11
N TRP A 379 7.02 -31.63 -4.83
CA TRP A 379 8.33 -31.27 -4.30
C TRP A 379 9.38 -32.22 -4.91
N PRO A 380 10.48 -31.71 -5.51
CA PRO A 380 11.53 -32.57 -6.03
C PRO A 380 12.09 -33.45 -4.90
N GLU A 381 12.15 -34.77 -5.09
CA GLU A 381 12.78 -35.70 -4.13
C GLU A 381 14.30 -35.48 -4.03
N ASP A 382 14.88 -34.77 -5.00
CA ASP A 382 16.29 -34.38 -4.99
C ASP A 382 16.49 -33.07 -4.21
N THR A 383 16.95 -33.22 -2.97
CA THR A 383 17.55 -32.14 -2.17
C THR A 383 18.65 -31.45 -3.01
N PRO A 384 18.69 -30.11 -3.11
CA PRO A 384 19.86 -29.45 -3.66
C PRO A 384 21.07 -29.90 -2.85
N VAL A 385 22.02 -30.48 -3.57
CA VAL A 385 23.33 -30.94 -3.10
C VAL A 385 23.86 -30.05 -2.00
N GLU A 386 24.37 -30.69 -0.93
CA GLU A 386 25.16 -30.09 0.16
C GLU A 386 25.91 -28.83 -0.30
N THR A 387 25.30 -27.67 -0.17
CA THR A 387 26.06 -26.43 -0.12
C THR A 387 26.66 -26.41 1.26
N ALA A 388 27.93 -26.82 1.30
CA ALA A 388 28.85 -26.56 2.40
C ALA A 388 28.50 -25.19 3.02
N LEU A 389 28.40 -25.17 4.36
CA LEU A 389 28.27 -24.02 5.25
C LEU A 389 28.21 -22.68 4.51
N PRO A 390 27.14 -21.87 4.63
CA PRO A 390 27.01 -20.63 3.89
C PRO A 390 28.16 -19.69 4.26
N ALA A 391 29.25 -19.77 3.52
CA ALA A 391 30.45 -18.98 3.76
C ALA A 391 30.24 -17.55 3.26
N ASP A 392 29.25 -17.34 2.38
CA ASP A 392 28.99 -16.06 1.76
C ASP A 392 27.48 -15.73 1.80
N THR A 393 27.05 -15.11 2.90
CA THR A 393 25.78 -14.37 2.93
C THR A 393 25.91 -13.17 1.99
N HIS A 394 25.30 -13.24 0.81
CA HIS A 394 25.27 -12.10 -0.11
C HIS A 394 24.24 -11.06 0.36
N SER A 395 24.70 -10.05 1.10
CA SER A 395 23.88 -8.87 1.40
C SER A 395 23.61 -8.07 0.12
N VAL A 396 22.37 -8.07 -0.34
CA VAL A 396 21.98 -7.27 -1.50
C VAL A 396 21.56 -5.89 -1.02
N SER A 397 22.40 -4.88 -1.25
CA SER A 397 22.03 -3.50 -0.95
C SER A 397 20.86 -3.06 -1.83
N ALA A 398 19.75 -2.65 -1.22
CA ALA A 398 18.58 -2.07 -1.89
C ALA A 398 18.91 -0.83 -2.76
N LYS A 399 20.10 -0.25 -2.63
CA LYS A 399 20.60 0.83 -3.51
C LYS A 399 20.95 0.38 -4.93
N ARG A 400 21.18 -0.91 -5.19
CA ARG A 400 21.53 -1.44 -6.52
C ARG A 400 20.33 -1.80 -7.39
N VAL A 401 19.11 -1.78 -6.84
CA VAL A 401 17.88 -2.03 -7.59
C VAL A 401 17.41 -0.71 -8.20
N VAL A 402 17.81 -0.47 -9.46
CA VAL A 402 17.37 0.68 -10.25
C VAL A 402 16.09 0.28 -10.99
N GLU A 403 15.02 1.03 -10.78
CA GLU A 403 13.79 0.88 -11.54
C GLU A 403 14.04 1.27 -13.00
N ALA A 404 13.63 0.41 -13.95
CA ALA A 404 13.60 0.79 -15.36
C ALA A 404 12.65 2.00 -15.50
N GLY A 405 13.21 3.16 -15.86
CA GLY A 405 12.51 4.46 -15.84
C GLY A 405 13.15 5.52 -14.93
N SER A 406 14.16 5.17 -14.14
CA SER A 406 14.97 6.15 -13.43
C SER A 406 15.73 7.07 -14.42
N PRO A 407 15.78 8.41 -14.22
CA PRO A 407 16.29 9.36 -15.22
C PRO A 407 17.76 9.20 -15.63
N THR A 408 18.52 8.34 -14.96
CA THR A 408 19.95 8.11 -15.21
C THR A 408 20.24 7.38 -16.53
N LEU A 409 19.24 6.83 -17.22
CA LEU A 409 19.44 6.11 -18.50
C LEU A 409 19.38 7.01 -19.75
N LYS A 410 19.38 8.34 -19.62
CA LYS A 410 19.40 9.27 -20.76
C LYS A 410 20.71 10.05 -20.92
N GLU A 411 21.85 9.47 -20.55
CA GLU A 411 23.13 9.89 -21.13
C GLU A 411 23.52 8.95 -22.27
N ARG A 412 23.43 9.47 -23.50
CA ARG A 412 23.97 8.82 -24.69
C ARG A 412 25.46 8.57 -24.46
N ALA A 413 25.89 7.32 -24.61
CA ALA A 413 27.30 7.01 -24.81
C ALA A 413 27.80 7.81 -26.02
N ALA A 414 28.72 8.74 -25.79
CA ALA A 414 29.44 9.42 -26.85
C ALA A 414 30.30 8.38 -27.58
N SER A 415 30.01 8.17 -28.86
CA SER A 415 30.82 7.36 -29.76
C SER A 415 32.24 7.92 -29.82
N ALA A 416 33.22 7.13 -29.37
CA ALA A 416 34.62 7.36 -29.70
C ALA A 416 34.86 6.81 -31.12
N VAL A 417 35.12 7.71 -32.06
CA VAL A 417 35.71 7.42 -33.37
C VAL A 417 37.02 8.19 -33.44
N SER A 418 38.13 7.48 -33.48
CA SER A 418 39.36 7.91 -34.16
C SER A 418 40.35 6.74 -34.23
N GLU A 419 40.45 6.13 -35.40
CA GLU A 419 41.74 5.98 -36.10
C GLU A 419 41.77 7.00 -37.24
#